data_AF-A0A2P5FFX2-F1
#
_entry.id   AF-A0A2P5FFX2-F1
#
_cell.length_a   1.000
_cell.length_b   1.000
_cell.length_c   1.000
_cell.angle_alpha   90.00
_cell.angle_beta   90.00
_cell.angle_gamma   90.00
#
_symmetry.space_group_name_H-M   'P 1'
#
loop_
_entity.id
_entity.type
_entity.pdbx_description
1 polymer ?
#
loop_
_entity_poly.entity_id
_entity_poly.type
_entity_poly.pdbx_seq_one_letter_code
_entity_poly.pdbx_strand_id
1 'polypeptide(L)' 'MAFNLKKSILVCAPIESGSMDQMLASMAEAKAEGADLVELHIDSMSFSNISLVEKLIKQRTLPAILSLRYLYYHNRLGT' A
#
# COMPACT_ATOMS: atom_id res chain seq x y z
N MET A 1 19.40 17.53 -15.92
CA MET A 1 19.22 16.73 -14.68
C MET A 1 19.39 15.27 -15.08
N ALA A 2 20.53 14.66 -14.79
CA ALA A 2 20.75 13.24 -15.11
C ALA A 2 20.25 12.40 -13.94
N PHE A 3 19.24 11.56 -14.16
CA PHE A 3 18.82 10.57 -13.17
C PHE A 3 19.91 9.50 -13.09
N ASN A 4 20.62 9.46 -11.97
CA ASN A 4 21.58 8.41 -11.69
C ASN A 4 20.81 7.12 -11.40
N LEU A 5 20.67 6.26 -12.41
CA LEU A 5 20.04 4.93 -12.31
C LEU A 5 20.97 3.90 -11.63
N LYS A 6 21.88 4.30 -10.73
CA LYS A 6 22.47 3.34 -9.78
C LYS A 6 21.41 3.00 -8.73
N LYS A 7 20.43 2.18 -9.09
CA LYS A 7 19.49 1.62 -8.11
C LYS A 7 19.35 0.13 -8.37
N SER A 8 19.72 -0.64 -7.36
CA SER A 8 19.31 -2.03 -7.20
C SER A 8 17.81 -2.14 -7.50
N ILE A 9 17.42 -3.18 -8.22
CA ILE A 9 16.01 -3.57 -8.35
C ILE A 9 15.50 -3.81 -6.93
N LEU A 10 14.34 -3.22 -6.61
CA LEU A 10 13.68 -3.41 -5.32
C LEU A 10 12.45 -4.29 -5.51
N VAL A 11 12.22 -5.20 -4.56
CA VAL A 11 11.02 -6.02 -4.48
C VAL A 11 9.96 -5.27 -3.68
N CYS A 12 8.86 -4.91 -4.33
CA CYS A 12 7.70 -4.26 -3.70
C CYS A 12 6.56 -5.26 -3.57
N ALA A 13 6.06 -5.48 -2.35
CA ALA A 13 4.91 -6.34 -2.09
C ALA A 13 3.61 -5.50 -1.99
N PRO A 14 2.61 -5.71 -2.85
CA PRO A 14 1.31 -5.06 -2.73
C PRO A 14 0.51 -5.69 -1.58
N ILE A 15 -0.13 -4.85 -0.76
CA ILE A 15 -0.95 -5.25 0.37
C ILE A 15 -2.34 -4.64 0.21
N GLU A 16 -3.32 -5.51 0.01
CA GLU A 16 -4.75 -5.20 -0.05
C GLU A 16 -5.45 -5.95 1.08
N SER A 17 -6.00 -5.24 2.06
CA SER A 17 -6.66 -5.88 3.19
C SER A 17 -7.70 -4.98 3.86
N GLY A 18 -8.77 -5.61 4.36
CA GLY A 18 -9.95 -4.92 4.90
C GLY A 18 -9.75 -4.20 6.23
N SER A 19 -8.71 -4.54 7.01
CA SER A 19 -8.47 -3.96 8.34
C SER A 19 -7.01 -3.60 8.58
N MET A 20 -6.79 -2.64 9.49
CA MET A 20 -5.45 -2.18 9.87
C MET A 20 -4.57 -3.30 10.43
N ASP A 21 -5.14 -4.18 11.27
CA ASP A 21 -4.38 -5.27 11.89
C ASP A 21 -3.90 -6.28 10.85
N GLN A 22 -4.74 -6.58 9.84
CA GLN A 22 -4.34 -7.44 8.73
C GLN A 22 -3.28 -6.76 7.86
N MET A 23 -3.39 -5.45 7.58
CA MET A 23 -2.34 -4.74 6.84
C MET A 23 -0.99 -4.78 7.59
N LEU A 24 -1.00 -4.64 8.92
CA LEU A 24 0.20 -4.74 9.75
C LEU A 24 0.80 -6.15 9.72
N ALA A 25 -0.04 -7.18 9.82
CA ALA A 25 0.38 -8.58 9.71
C ALA A 25 1.00 -8.87 8.33
N SER A 26 0.34 -8.48 7.25
CA SER A 26 0.85 -8.66 5.88
C SER A 26 2.14 -7.89 5.62
N MET A 27 2.33 -6.71 6.23
CA MET A 27 3.61 -6.00 6.16
C MET A 27 4.73 -6.76 6.87
N ALA A 28 4.44 -7.40 8.00
CA ALA A 28 5.41 -8.23 8.71
C ALA A 28 5.77 -9.49 7.92
N GLU A 29 4.78 -10.12 7.28
CA GLU A 29 4.96 -11.28 6.40
C GLU A 29 5.78 -10.92 5.15
N ALA A 30 5.43 -9.86 4.43
CA ALA A 30 6.20 -9.39 3.27
C ALA A 30 7.68 -9.13 3.61
N LYS A 31 7.94 -8.57 4.80
CA LYS A 31 9.30 -8.41 5.30
C LYS A 31 10.01 -9.74 5.55
N ALA A 32 9.32 -10.71 6.14
CA ALA A 32 9.88 -12.04 6.39
C ALA A 32 10.19 -12.79 5.07
N GLU A 33 9.41 -12.52 4.02
CA GLU A 33 9.60 -13.07 2.66
C GLU A 33 10.68 -12.35 1.84
N GLY A 34 11.22 -11.24 2.34
CA GLY A 34 12.35 -10.53 1.71
C GLY A 34 11.94 -9.36 0.81
N ALA A 35 10.74 -8.79 0.97
CA ALA A 35 10.38 -7.54 0.33
C ALA A 35 11.22 -6.36 0.84
N ASP A 36 11.63 -5.48 -0.06
CA ASP A 36 12.37 -4.25 0.27
C ASP A 36 11.42 -3.11 0.68
N LEU A 37 10.20 -3.12 0.14
CA LEU A 37 9.14 -2.15 0.43
C LEU A 37 7.76 -2.76 0.21
N VAL A 38 6.73 -2.04 0.63
CA VAL A 38 5.33 -2.42 0.45
C VAL A 38 4.52 -1.32 -0.25
N GLU A 39 3.54 -1.71 -1.04
CA GLU A 39 2.48 -0.82 -1.55
C GLU A 39 1.21 -1.08 -0.76
N LEU A 40 0.76 -0.10 0.03
CA LEU A 40 -0.43 -0.21 0.88
C LEU A 40 -1.64 0.38 0.14
N HIS A 41 -2.58 -0.48 -0.23
CA HIS A 41 -3.85 -0.09 -0.84
C HIS A 41 -4.82 0.41 0.23
N ILE A 42 -4.74 1.71 0.54
CA ILE A 42 -5.58 2.28 1.58
C ILE A 42 -7.06 2.31 1.17
N ASP A 43 -7.38 2.28 -0.13
CA ASP A 43 -8.75 2.12 -0.62
C ASP A 43 -9.38 0.75 -0.28
N SER A 44 -8.57 -0.27 0.00
CA SER A 44 -9.05 -1.60 0.42
C SER A 44 -9.33 -1.72 1.93
N MET A 45 -8.80 -0.80 2.74
CA MET A 45 -8.95 -0.82 4.19
C MET A 45 -10.23 -0.08 4.62
N SER A 46 -11.01 -0.68 5.51
CA SER A 46 -12.07 0.05 6.18
C SER A 46 -11.46 1.01 7.21
N PHE A 47 -11.58 2.32 6.98
CA PHE A 47 -11.23 3.35 7.98
C PHE A 47 -12.28 4.44 8.02
N SER A 48 -12.65 4.86 9.23
CA SER A 48 -13.60 5.96 9.46
C SER A 48 -12.90 7.29 9.78
N ASN A 49 -11.59 7.26 10.00
CA ASN A 49 -10.81 8.41 10.41
C ASN A 49 -9.38 8.32 9.85
N ILE A 50 -8.85 9.47 9.40
CA ILE A 50 -7.48 9.62 8.90
C ILE A 50 -6.42 9.22 9.94
N SER A 51 -6.74 9.31 11.25
CA SER A 51 -5.86 8.89 12.33
C SER A 51 -5.48 7.40 12.26
N LEU A 52 -6.32 6.55 11.67
CA LEU A 52 -5.99 5.14 11.43
C LEU A 52 -4.91 5.00 10.36
N VAL A 53 -4.96 5.81 9.30
CA VAL A 53 -3.93 5.85 8.26
C VAL A 53 -2.62 6.38 8.85
N GLU A 54 -2.66 7.42 9.69
CA GLU A 54 -1.47 7.91 10.41
C GLU A 54 -0.85 6.84 11.31
N LYS A 55 -1.68 6.08 12.02
CA LYS A 55 -1.22 4.98 12.87
C LYS A 55 -0.56 3.88 12.04
N LEU A 56 -1.17 3.50 10.92
CA LEU A 56 -0.62 2.53 9.97
C LEU A 56 0.76 2.98 9.45
N ILE A 57 0.90 4.24 9.04
CA ILE A 57 2.17 4.81 8.59
C ILE A 57 3.21 4.73 9.71
N LYS A 58 2.87 5.10 10.95
CA LYS A 58 3.78 5.07 12.09
C LYS A 58 4.22 3.65 12.47
N GLN A 59 3.38 2.65 12.22
CA GLN A 59 3.61 1.26 12.61
C GLN A 59 4.18 0.38 11.48
N ARG A 60 4.40 0.93 10.29
CA ARG A 60 4.96 0.19 9.15
C ARG A 60 6.28 -0.52 9.50
N THR A 61 6.43 -1.76 9.05
CA THR A 61 7.63 -2.59 9.28
C THR A 61 8.69 -2.44 8.18
N LEU A 62 8.29 -1.87 7.04
CA LEU A 62 9.06 -1.59 5.83
C LEU A 62 8.76 -0.17 5.31
N PRO A 63 9.63 0.41 4.45
CA PRO A 63 9.26 1.55 3.63
C PRO A 63 7.94 1.27 2.88
N ALA A 64 7.04 2.24 2.85
CA ALA A 64 5.70 2.05 2.32
C ALA A 64 5.35 3.13 1.28
N ILE A 65 4.77 2.70 0.16
CA ILE A 65 4.03 3.53 -0.79
C ILE A 65 2.56 3.46 -0.39
N LEU A 66 1.90 4.61 -0.24
CA LEU A 66 0.46 4.65 -0.01
C LEU A 66 -0.24 4.85 -1.36
N SER A 67 -1.09 3.90 -1.71
CA SER A 67 -1.87 3.92 -2.96
C SER A 67 -3.34 4.06 -2.64
N LEU A 68 -3.97 5.08 -3.19
CA LEU A 68 -5.42 5.30 -3.16
C LEU A 68 -5.94 5.22 -4.59
N ARG A 69 -6.52 4.08 -4.96
CA ARG A 69 -7.06 3.85 -6.30
C ARG A 69 -8.54 4.24 -6.35
N TYR A 70 -8.90 5.13 -7.27
CA TYR A 70 -10.30 5.52 -7.49
C TYR A 70 -10.87 4.76 -8.68
N LEU A 71 -11.95 4.01 -8.48
CA LEU A 71 -12.70 3.40 -9.58
C LEU A 71 -13.62 4.48 -10.19
N TYR A 72 -13.20 5.05 -11.33
CA TYR A 72 -14.11 5.85 -12.15
C TYR A 72 -15.05 4.91 -12.92
N TYR A 73 -16.31 4.83 -12.50
CA TYR A 73 -17.36 4.17 -13.27
C TYR A 73 -17.63 4.99 -14.53
N HIS A 74 -17.14 4.53 -15.67
CA HIS A 74 -17.60 5.07 -16.95
C HIS A 74 -18.98 4.45 -17.23
N ASN A 75 -20.05 5.20 -16.94
CA ASN A 75 -21.41 4.86 -17.36
C ASN A 75 -21.47 4.78 -18.89
N ARG A 76 -21.22 3.58 -19.46
CA ARG A 76 -21.81 3.21 -20.74
C ARG A 76 -23.27 2.85 -20.48
N LEU A 77 -24.09 3.88 -20.29
CA LEU A 77 -25.54 3.72 -20.46
C LEU A 77 -25.79 3.62 -21.96
N GLY A 78 -25.79 2.38 -22.44
CA GLY A 78 -26.27 2.00 -23.75
C GLY A 78 -27.30 0.90 -23.58
N THR A 79 -28.53 1.28 -23.24
CA THR A 79 -29.80 0.60 -23.55
C THR A 79 -30.91 1.63 -23.50
#